data_AF-A0A919GKF9-F1
#
_entry.id   AF-A0A919GKF9-F1
#
_cell.length_a   1.000
_cell.length_b   1.000
_cell.length_c   1.000
_cell.angle_alpha   90.00
_cell.angle_beta   90.00
_cell.angle_gamma   90.00
#
_symmetry.space_group_name_H-M   'P 1'
#
loop_
_entity.id
_entity.type
_entity.pdbx_description
1 polymer ?
#
loop_
_entity_poly.entity_id
_entity_poly.type
_entity_poly.pdbx_seq_one_letter_code
_entity_poly.pdbx_strand_id
1 'polypeptide(L)'
;MLDVVVVGAGPNGLTAAVELARRGLSAAVFEARGTVGGGARTEELTLPGFRHDPCSAAHPLGVTSPVFRTMPLDRYGLQWRHAELPMAHPFPDGTAAVLSRSVAETAASFGPRDEGTYRRLVAPFTDRTDALFKDFMSLPSTALPRDPATLARFGLAGLPPSTWLMRRFRDERAKALFAGLVAHVIAPLNGFATSAVGLVFALAAHAAGWPVARGGSQSISDALAAYLKDLGGTVHTDYEVKRLDDLPPARAYVFDTSPTALARIAGLGRSYDGYRYGAGVFKIDYALDGPVPWTAEAPRRAGTVQVAADSREVGTALYAASRTSRAPEAPFLITVQPTLADPSRAPEGKHTFWVYGHVPNGWQGDLTDAIERQLERFAPGFRDLVLARAAAGPPQLAERNANYIGGDIACGAADGLQLLLRPKISLFPYGTPHPAVFLCSSATPPGPGVHGMSGHNAAKAVWRRLRRTS
;
A
#
# COMPACT_ATOMS: atom_id res chain seq x y z
N MET A 1 17.59 14.74 27.38
CA MET A 1 16.16 14.75 27.01
C MET A 1 16.10 14.71 25.50
N LEU A 2 15.31 13.81 24.91
CA LEU A 2 15.19 13.73 23.45
C LEU A 2 14.22 14.81 22.94
N ASP A 3 14.37 15.21 21.68
CA ASP A 3 13.36 16.05 21.04
C ASP A 3 12.17 15.21 20.62
N VAL A 4 12.42 14.04 20.04
CA VAL A 4 11.40 13.20 19.43
C VAL A 4 11.65 11.73 19.75
N VAL A 5 10.58 11.05 20.16
CA VAL A 5 10.52 9.59 20.23
C VAL A 5 9.47 9.10 19.23
N VAL A 6 9.81 8.11 18.42
CA VAL A 6 8.91 7.47 17.46
C VAL A 6 8.63 6.03 17.90
N VAL A 7 7.37 5.63 17.91
CA VAL A 7 6.92 4.28 18.27
C VAL A 7 6.45 3.56 17.01
N GLY A 8 7.19 2.53 16.60
CA GLY A 8 7.02 1.77 15.37
C GLY A 8 8.04 2.16 14.29
N ALA A 9 8.78 1.18 13.77
CA ALA A 9 9.77 1.35 12.70
C ALA A 9 9.21 0.91 11.33
N GLY A 10 7.96 1.25 11.06
CA GLY A 10 7.41 1.19 9.71
C GLY A 10 7.97 2.31 8.81
N PRO A 11 7.70 2.27 7.50
CA PRO A 11 8.17 3.29 6.57
C PRO A 11 7.76 4.71 6.97
N ASN A 12 6.58 4.88 7.56
CA ASN A 12 6.12 6.20 8.00
C ASN A 12 6.83 6.68 9.27
N GLY A 13 6.98 5.81 10.28
CA GLY A 13 7.69 6.14 11.51
C GLY A 13 9.16 6.50 11.25
N LEU A 14 9.84 5.69 10.44
CA LEU A 14 11.21 5.98 10.01
C LEU A 14 11.30 7.29 9.21
N THR A 15 10.35 7.56 8.32
CA THR A 15 10.30 8.83 7.58
C THR A 15 10.11 10.02 8.52
N ALA A 16 9.25 9.91 9.52
CA ALA A 16 9.04 10.98 10.51
C ALA A 16 10.32 11.27 11.30
N ALA A 17 11.01 10.22 11.75
CA ALA A 17 12.28 10.34 12.45
C ALA A 17 13.35 11.00 11.57
N VAL A 18 13.52 10.56 10.32
CA VAL A 18 14.46 11.15 9.36
C VAL A 18 14.15 12.63 9.12
N GLU A 19 12.89 12.99 8.85
CA GLU A 19 12.52 14.39 8.60
C GLU A 19 12.79 15.31 9.80
N LEU A 20 12.63 14.81 11.02
CA LEU A 20 12.91 15.57 12.24
C LEU A 20 14.43 15.65 12.50
N ALA A 21 15.17 14.56 12.30
CA ALA A 21 16.63 14.52 12.41
C ALA A 21 17.32 15.43 11.39
N ARG A 22 16.83 15.50 10.14
CA ARG A 22 17.30 16.47 9.12
C ARG A 22 17.19 17.93 9.55
N ARG A 23 16.34 18.23 10.54
CA ARG A 23 16.14 19.57 11.11
C ARG A 23 16.94 19.78 12.40
N GLY A 24 17.88 18.88 12.71
CA GLY A 24 18.75 18.95 13.88
C GLY A 24 18.09 18.51 15.18
N LEU A 25 16.92 17.84 15.14
CA LEU A 25 16.28 17.29 16.33
C LEU A 25 16.81 15.90 16.65
N SER A 26 17.06 15.64 17.93
CA SER A 26 17.41 14.31 18.42
C SER A 26 16.20 13.36 18.32
N ALA A 27 16.35 12.25 17.60
CA ALA A 27 15.26 11.31 17.33
C ALA A 27 15.66 9.86 17.68
N ALA A 28 14.78 9.18 18.43
CA ALA A 28 14.91 7.75 18.72
C ALA A 28 13.65 7.00 18.27
N VAL A 29 13.82 5.85 17.62
CA VAL A 29 12.73 4.98 17.15
C VAL A 29 12.72 3.70 17.98
N PHE A 30 11.53 3.26 18.42
CA PHE A 30 11.34 2.01 19.16
C PHE A 30 10.46 1.05 18.35
N GLU A 31 10.94 -0.18 18.17
CA GLU A 31 10.30 -1.22 17.37
C GLU A 31 10.15 -2.50 18.21
N ALA A 32 8.95 -3.07 18.20
CA ALA A 32 8.65 -4.26 18.99
C ALA A 32 9.31 -5.54 18.45
N ARG A 33 9.57 -5.61 17.13
CA ARG A 33 10.22 -6.76 16.49
C ARG A 33 11.74 -6.59 16.45
N GLY A 34 12.45 -7.69 16.18
CA GLY A 34 13.91 -7.72 16.06
C GLY A 34 14.48 -7.04 14.81
N THR A 35 13.63 -6.65 13.86
CA THR A 35 14.05 -5.87 12.68
C THR A 35 13.04 -4.76 12.40
N VAL A 36 13.47 -3.70 11.72
CA VAL A 36 12.59 -2.64 11.20
C VAL A 36 11.78 -3.15 10.01
N GLY A 37 10.74 -2.40 9.59
CA GLY A 37 10.06 -2.70 8.33
C GLY A 37 8.54 -2.54 8.39
N GLY A 38 7.91 -2.91 9.51
CA GLY A 38 6.45 -2.98 9.58
C GLY A 38 5.86 -3.79 8.42
N GLY A 39 5.08 -3.15 7.56
CA GLY A 39 4.51 -3.77 6.35
C GLY A 39 5.42 -3.86 5.12
N ALA A 40 6.63 -3.33 5.20
CA ALA A 40 7.64 -3.38 4.15
C ALA A 40 8.78 -4.35 4.51
N ARG A 41 8.47 -5.48 5.15
CA ARG A 41 9.46 -6.52 5.47
C ARG A 41 9.67 -7.47 4.29
N THR A 42 10.80 -8.18 4.34
CA THR A 42 11.13 -9.29 3.45
C THR A 42 11.67 -10.45 4.27
N GLU A 43 11.18 -11.66 4.03
CA GLU A 43 11.50 -12.87 4.80
C GLU A 43 11.59 -14.11 3.89
N GLU A 44 12.34 -15.12 4.31
CA GLU A 44 12.32 -16.45 3.67
C GLU A 44 11.19 -17.30 4.26
N LEU A 45 9.96 -17.05 3.80
CA LEU A 45 8.74 -17.65 4.36
C LEU A 45 8.52 -19.13 4.00
N THR A 46 9.14 -19.62 2.93
CA THR A 46 8.89 -20.97 2.38
C THR A 46 10.15 -21.82 2.40
N LEU A 47 10.97 -21.74 1.35
CA LEU A 47 12.22 -22.49 1.21
C LEU A 47 13.42 -21.54 1.25
N PRO A 48 14.61 -22.01 1.69
CA PRO A 48 15.83 -21.21 1.66
C PRO A 48 16.11 -20.63 0.27
N GLY A 49 16.51 -19.36 0.21
CA GLY A 49 16.78 -18.64 -1.04
C GLY A 49 15.55 -18.03 -1.72
N PHE A 50 14.32 -18.33 -1.27
CA PHE A 50 13.09 -17.68 -1.75
C PHE A 50 12.69 -16.55 -0.82
N ARG A 51 12.78 -15.31 -1.31
CA ARG A 51 12.49 -14.11 -0.53
C ARG A 51 11.11 -13.57 -0.84
N HIS A 52 10.27 -13.48 0.18
CA HIS A 52 8.87 -13.06 0.12
C HIS A 52 8.68 -11.74 0.85
N ASP A 53 7.73 -10.93 0.40
CA ASP A 53 7.31 -9.73 1.12
C ASP A 53 5.97 -10.05 1.83
N PRO A 54 5.93 -10.23 3.16
CA PRO A 54 4.73 -10.69 3.86
C PRO A 54 3.52 -9.75 3.75
N CYS A 55 3.71 -8.50 3.31
CA CYS A 55 2.64 -7.54 3.06
C CYS A 55 2.84 -6.79 1.73
N SER A 56 3.47 -5.62 1.72
CA SER A 56 3.62 -4.81 0.52
C SER A 56 4.82 -5.26 -0.31
N ALA A 57 4.65 -5.44 -1.62
CA ALA A 57 5.73 -5.92 -2.52
C ALA A 57 5.97 -5.05 -3.77
N ALA A 58 4.91 -4.50 -4.37
CA ALA A 58 5.01 -3.53 -5.45
C ALA A 58 4.81 -2.11 -4.89
N HIS A 59 5.62 -1.16 -5.34
CA HIS A 59 5.78 0.16 -4.70
C HIS A 59 5.53 1.35 -5.64
N PRO A 60 4.40 1.43 -6.36
CA PRO A 60 4.11 2.57 -7.24
C PRO A 60 4.09 3.91 -6.49
N LEU A 61 3.51 3.93 -5.29
CA LEU A 61 3.48 5.13 -4.43
C LEU A 61 4.81 5.39 -3.72
N GLY A 62 5.67 4.36 -3.58
CA GLY A 62 7.01 4.50 -3.02
C GLY A 62 7.94 5.23 -3.99
N VAL A 63 8.04 4.76 -5.23
CA VAL A 63 8.88 5.40 -6.26
C VAL A 63 8.39 6.79 -6.68
N THR A 64 7.08 7.04 -6.57
CA THR A 64 6.48 8.37 -6.82
C THR A 64 6.39 9.25 -5.58
N SER A 65 6.80 8.75 -4.41
CA SER A 65 6.68 9.50 -3.15
C SER A 65 7.47 10.81 -3.20
N PRO A 66 6.81 11.97 -3.00
CA PRO A 66 7.48 13.25 -2.95
C PRO A 66 8.55 13.32 -1.86
N VAL A 67 8.35 12.66 -0.71
CA VAL A 67 9.32 12.72 0.39
C VAL A 67 10.53 11.83 0.14
N PHE A 68 10.33 10.59 -0.34
CA PHE A 68 11.44 9.68 -0.65
C PHE A 68 12.36 10.25 -1.73
N ARG A 69 11.80 10.93 -2.74
CA ARG A 69 12.60 11.63 -3.77
C ARG A 69 13.47 12.78 -3.24
N THR A 70 13.22 13.29 -2.03
CA THR A 70 14.08 14.31 -1.38
C THR A 70 15.15 13.73 -0.46
N MET A 71 15.15 12.42 -0.28
CA MET A 71 16.09 11.69 0.58
C MET A 71 17.07 10.91 -0.32
N PRO A 72 18.37 10.87 0.02
CA PRO A 72 19.37 10.16 -0.78
C PRO A 72 19.36 8.65 -0.50
N LEU A 73 18.19 8.00 -0.59
CA LEU A 73 18.00 6.59 -0.20
C LEU A 73 18.77 5.62 -1.09
N ASP A 74 19.08 6.02 -2.33
CA ASP A 74 19.94 5.29 -3.26
C ASP A 74 21.36 5.09 -2.70
N ARG A 75 21.89 6.08 -1.98
CA ARG A 75 23.19 5.98 -1.29
C ARG A 75 23.18 4.94 -0.17
N TYR A 76 21.99 4.62 0.33
CA TYR A 76 21.76 3.60 1.35
C TYR A 76 21.24 2.28 0.77
N GLY A 77 21.37 2.09 -0.54
CA GLY A 77 21.13 0.81 -1.21
C GLY A 77 19.73 0.62 -1.80
N LEU A 78 18.81 1.58 -1.64
CA LEU A 78 17.47 1.47 -2.25
C LEU A 78 17.56 1.60 -3.77
N GLN A 79 17.21 0.53 -4.47
CA GLN A 79 17.11 0.51 -5.94
C GLN A 79 15.77 -0.06 -6.37
N TRP A 80 15.09 0.63 -7.28
CA TRP A 80 13.84 0.17 -7.86
C TRP A 80 14.11 -0.72 -9.08
N ARG A 81 13.39 -1.83 -9.18
CA ARG A 81 13.46 -2.79 -10.29
C ARG A 81 12.08 -2.93 -10.92
N HIS A 82 12.02 -2.95 -12.25
CA HIS A 82 10.78 -2.96 -13.00
C HIS A 82 10.66 -4.25 -13.79
N ALA A 83 9.49 -4.88 -13.71
CA ALA A 83 9.06 -5.81 -14.74
C ALA A 83 8.73 -5.01 -16.01
N GLU A 84 8.62 -5.70 -17.13
CA GLU A 84 8.31 -5.07 -18.41
C GLU A 84 6.95 -4.36 -18.40
N LEU A 85 5.92 -5.05 -17.90
CA LEU A 85 4.61 -4.46 -17.67
C LEU A 85 4.41 -4.23 -16.16
N PRO A 86 3.98 -3.03 -15.72
CA PRO A 86 3.53 -2.79 -14.35
C PRO A 86 2.43 -3.76 -13.93
N MET A 87 1.37 -3.89 -14.72
CA MET A 87 0.21 -4.69 -14.36
C MET A 87 -0.56 -5.24 -15.56
N ALA A 88 -1.15 -6.42 -15.41
CA ALA A 88 -2.10 -7.00 -16.35
C ALA A 88 -3.33 -7.60 -15.63
N HIS A 89 -4.42 -7.73 -16.37
CA HIS A 89 -5.67 -8.38 -15.95
C HIS A 89 -6.08 -9.42 -17.01
N PRO A 90 -5.83 -10.72 -16.81
CA PRO A 90 -6.24 -11.77 -17.74
C PRO A 90 -7.75 -12.01 -17.75
N PHE A 91 -8.26 -12.46 -18.89
CA PHE A 91 -9.64 -12.88 -19.09
C PHE A 91 -9.72 -14.37 -19.44
N PRO A 92 -10.86 -15.04 -19.19
CA PRO A 92 -11.03 -16.46 -19.51
C PRO A 92 -10.89 -16.80 -21.00
N ASP A 93 -11.04 -15.81 -21.89
CA ASP A 93 -10.88 -15.97 -23.35
C ASP A 93 -9.41 -15.99 -23.81
N GLY A 94 -8.45 -15.95 -22.88
CA GLY A 94 -7.02 -15.90 -23.17
C GLY A 94 -6.50 -14.51 -23.52
N THR A 95 -7.35 -13.48 -23.50
CA THR A 95 -6.93 -12.08 -23.68
C THR A 95 -6.60 -11.42 -22.33
N ALA A 96 -6.04 -10.21 -22.36
CA ALA A 96 -5.74 -9.44 -21.16
C ALA A 96 -5.90 -7.94 -21.39
N ALA A 97 -6.28 -7.21 -20.34
CA ALA A 97 -6.12 -5.77 -20.27
C ALA A 97 -4.75 -5.46 -19.65
N VAL A 98 -4.06 -4.44 -20.13
CA VAL A 98 -2.70 -4.10 -19.73
C VAL A 98 -2.66 -2.69 -19.19
N LEU A 99 -2.04 -2.49 -18.04
CA LEU A 99 -1.61 -1.19 -17.55
C LEU A 99 -0.09 -1.10 -17.71
N SER A 100 0.33 -0.42 -18.78
CA SER A 100 1.72 -0.16 -19.08
C SER A 100 2.16 1.23 -18.63
N ARG A 101 3.46 1.54 -18.77
CA ARG A 101 3.96 2.92 -18.60
C ARG A 101 3.54 3.84 -19.74
N SER A 102 3.11 3.26 -20.86
CA SER A 102 2.63 4.00 -22.03
C SER A 102 1.11 4.08 -22.00
N VAL A 103 0.60 5.32 -21.94
CA VAL A 103 -0.84 5.58 -22.07
C VAL A 103 -1.38 5.00 -23.38
N ALA A 104 -0.60 5.03 -24.46
CA ALA A 104 -1.03 4.55 -25.77
C ALA A 104 -1.22 3.03 -25.78
N GLU A 105 -0.30 2.27 -25.20
CA GLU A 105 -0.35 0.81 -25.13
C GLU A 105 -1.45 0.34 -24.16
N THR A 106 -1.59 1.02 -23.02
CA THR A 106 -2.69 0.77 -22.08
C THR A 106 -4.04 0.98 -22.76
N ALA A 107 -4.20 2.12 -23.47
CA ALA A 107 -5.43 2.43 -24.18
C ALA A 107 -5.74 1.41 -25.29
N ALA A 108 -4.72 0.96 -26.03
CA ALA A 108 -4.88 -0.05 -27.08
C ALA A 108 -5.36 -1.40 -26.52
N SER A 109 -4.94 -1.77 -25.30
CA SER A 109 -5.37 -3.02 -24.65
C SER A 109 -6.88 -3.08 -24.34
N PHE A 110 -7.56 -1.92 -24.27
CA PHE A 110 -9.01 -1.88 -24.03
C PHE A 110 -9.83 -2.10 -25.29
N GLY A 111 -9.22 -2.06 -26.47
CA GLY A 111 -9.89 -2.17 -27.75
C GLY A 111 -10.37 -0.83 -28.30
N PRO A 112 -10.80 -0.82 -29.57
CA PRO A 112 -11.00 0.41 -30.35
C PRO A 112 -12.13 1.31 -29.83
N ARG A 113 -13.09 0.75 -29.07
CA ARG A 113 -14.23 1.50 -28.55
C ARG A 113 -13.86 2.37 -27.34
N ASP A 114 -12.86 1.96 -26.57
CA ASP A 114 -12.52 2.54 -25.27
C ASP A 114 -11.14 3.20 -25.23
N GLU A 115 -10.29 2.98 -26.24
CA GLU A 115 -8.99 3.62 -26.38
C GLU A 115 -9.06 5.16 -26.24
N GLY A 116 -9.94 5.80 -27.01
CA GLY A 116 -10.12 7.25 -26.96
C GLY A 116 -10.74 7.75 -25.66
N THR A 117 -11.54 6.93 -24.98
CA THR A 117 -12.11 7.26 -23.66
C THR A 117 -11.00 7.27 -22.60
N TYR A 118 -10.13 6.26 -22.61
CA TYR A 118 -9.02 6.20 -21.67
C TYR A 118 -8.03 7.35 -21.84
N ARG A 119 -7.62 7.63 -23.08
CA ARG A 119 -6.70 8.73 -23.39
C ARG A 119 -7.23 10.06 -22.87
N ARG A 120 -8.51 10.38 -23.13
CA ARG A 120 -9.15 11.60 -22.64
C ARG A 120 -9.27 11.66 -21.11
N LEU A 121 -9.43 10.51 -20.45
CA LEU A 121 -9.51 10.44 -19.00
C LEU A 121 -8.18 10.82 -18.33
N VAL A 122 -7.05 10.33 -18.85
CA VAL A 122 -5.73 10.53 -18.22
C VAL A 122 -4.95 11.73 -18.76
N ALA A 123 -5.22 12.18 -19.98
CA ALA A 123 -4.52 13.29 -20.64
C ALA A 123 -4.40 14.57 -19.79
N PRO A 124 -5.40 14.99 -18.98
CA PRO A 124 -5.25 16.18 -18.15
C PRO A 124 -4.15 16.08 -17.07
N PHE A 125 -3.65 14.87 -16.79
CA PHE A 125 -2.78 14.59 -15.65
C PHE A 125 -1.38 14.11 -16.04
N THR A 126 -1.20 13.48 -17.21
CA THR A 126 0.04 12.78 -17.59
C THR A 126 1.28 13.64 -17.43
N ASP A 127 1.27 14.87 -17.97
CA ASP A 127 2.41 15.79 -17.92
C ASP A 127 2.51 16.56 -16.59
N ARG A 128 1.53 16.37 -15.71
CA ARG A 128 1.38 17.05 -14.42
C ARG A 128 1.43 16.08 -13.23
N THR A 129 1.80 14.82 -13.48
CA THR A 129 1.67 13.74 -12.50
C THR A 129 2.48 14.01 -11.22
N ASP A 130 3.69 14.54 -11.35
CA ASP A 130 4.53 14.91 -10.19
C ASP A 130 3.92 16.03 -9.33
N ALA A 131 3.37 17.06 -9.98
CA ALA A 131 2.69 18.16 -9.28
C ALA A 131 1.41 17.64 -8.59
N LEU A 132 0.62 16.82 -9.30
CA LEU A 132 -0.57 16.20 -8.77
C LEU A 132 -0.27 15.32 -7.55
N PHE A 133 0.71 14.41 -7.63
CA PHE A 133 1.06 13.55 -6.50
C PHE A 133 1.55 14.35 -5.31
N LYS A 134 2.34 15.40 -5.56
CA LYS A 134 2.80 16.28 -4.48
C LYS A 134 1.66 16.98 -3.76
N ASP A 135 0.70 17.51 -4.51
CA ASP A 135 -0.46 18.20 -3.94
C ASP A 135 -1.41 17.21 -3.26
N PHE A 136 -1.77 16.12 -3.94
CA PHE A 136 -2.66 15.06 -3.43
C PHE A 136 -2.11 14.41 -2.15
N MET A 137 -0.85 13.98 -2.14
CA MET A 137 -0.24 13.32 -0.98
C MET A 137 0.09 14.28 0.18
N SER A 138 0.00 15.58 -0.05
CA SER A 138 0.16 16.57 1.01
C SER A 138 -1.16 16.88 1.73
N LEU A 139 -2.32 16.46 1.19
CA LEU A 139 -3.62 16.73 1.82
C LEU A 139 -3.83 15.93 3.13
N PRO A 140 -4.48 16.52 4.15
CA PRO A 140 -4.84 17.93 4.29
C PRO A 140 -3.60 18.74 4.68
N SER A 141 -3.16 19.58 3.74
CA SER A 141 -1.97 20.42 3.89
C SER A 141 -2.41 21.82 4.27
N THR A 142 -1.62 22.50 5.10
CA THR A 142 -1.80 23.95 5.32
C THR A 142 -1.06 24.80 4.30
N ALA A 143 -0.40 24.19 3.31
CA ALA A 143 0.24 24.87 2.20
C ALA A 143 -0.73 24.92 1.01
N LEU A 144 -0.68 26.02 0.27
CA LEU A 144 -1.42 26.16 -0.98
C LEU A 144 -0.96 25.08 -1.99
N PRO A 145 -1.89 24.43 -2.72
CA PRO A 145 -1.55 23.53 -3.81
C PRO A 145 -0.66 24.24 -4.85
N ARG A 146 0.29 23.50 -5.43
CA ARG A 146 1.16 24.02 -6.50
C ARG A 146 0.43 24.14 -7.82
N ASP A 147 -0.46 23.19 -8.10
CA ASP A 147 -1.29 23.17 -9.30
C ASP A 147 -2.77 22.94 -8.90
N PRO A 148 -3.44 23.98 -8.38
CA PRO A 148 -4.82 23.87 -7.92
C PRO A 148 -5.79 23.50 -9.05
N ALA A 149 -5.49 23.89 -10.30
CA ALA A 149 -6.31 23.56 -11.45
C ALA A 149 -6.27 22.05 -11.77
N THR A 150 -5.08 21.45 -11.78
CA THR A 150 -4.93 20.00 -11.97
C THR A 150 -5.54 19.23 -10.81
N LEU A 151 -5.33 19.68 -9.56
CA LEU A 151 -5.93 19.06 -8.38
C LEU A 151 -7.47 19.13 -8.42
N ALA A 152 -8.05 20.26 -8.83
CA ALA A 152 -9.50 20.41 -8.97
C ALA A 152 -10.07 19.47 -10.06
N ARG A 153 -9.40 19.37 -11.21
CA ARG A 153 -9.76 18.41 -12.28
C ARG A 153 -9.68 16.97 -11.78
N PHE A 154 -8.64 16.66 -11.00
CA PHE A 154 -8.50 15.35 -10.37
C PHE A 154 -9.65 15.08 -9.39
N GLY A 155 -10.03 16.07 -8.58
CA GLY A 155 -11.21 15.97 -7.70
C GLY A 155 -12.50 15.70 -8.47
N LEU A 156 -12.75 16.40 -9.58
CA LEU A 156 -13.94 16.17 -10.41
C LEU A 156 -13.98 14.75 -11.02
N ALA A 157 -12.82 14.19 -11.39
CA ALA A 157 -12.72 12.84 -11.91
C ALA A 157 -12.71 11.76 -10.81
N GLY A 158 -12.17 12.09 -9.63
CA GLY A 158 -11.84 11.16 -8.55
C GLY A 158 -12.85 11.05 -7.42
N LEU A 159 -13.59 12.12 -7.10
CA LEU A 159 -14.62 12.12 -6.05
C LEU A 159 -15.84 11.24 -6.36
N PRO A 160 -16.32 11.11 -7.61
CA PRO A 160 -17.41 10.20 -7.92
C PRO A 160 -17.04 8.73 -7.64
N PRO A 161 -18.03 7.87 -7.35
CA PRO A 161 -17.81 6.42 -7.24
C PRO A 161 -17.20 5.81 -8.50
N SER A 162 -16.36 4.79 -8.35
CA SER A 162 -15.72 4.13 -9.49
C SER A 162 -16.71 3.47 -10.43
N THR A 163 -17.90 3.07 -9.95
CA THR A 163 -19.00 2.62 -10.81
C THR A 163 -19.43 3.65 -11.84
N TRP A 164 -19.30 4.95 -11.56
CA TRP A 164 -19.60 6.01 -12.53
C TRP A 164 -18.47 6.20 -13.53
N LEU A 165 -17.22 6.09 -13.07
CA LEU A 165 -16.05 6.09 -13.94
C LEU A 165 -16.12 4.94 -14.95
N MET A 166 -16.43 3.73 -14.47
CA MET A 166 -16.52 2.52 -15.29
C MET A 166 -17.65 2.58 -16.33
N ARG A 167 -18.75 3.31 -16.06
CA ARG A 167 -19.83 3.52 -17.05
C ARG A 167 -19.41 4.30 -18.29
N ARG A 168 -18.26 4.97 -18.27
CA ARG A 168 -17.71 5.66 -19.46
C ARG A 168 -17.15 4.67 -20.48
N PHE A 169 -16.83 3.46 -20.05
CA PHE A 169 -16.25 2.41 -20.87
C PHE A 169 -17.33 1.43 -21.35
N ARG A 170 -17.21 0.93 -22.58
CA ARG A 170 -18.14 -0.03 -23.17
C ARG A 170 -17.72 -1.45 -22.89
N ASP A 171 -16.44 -1.76 -23.08
CA ASP A 171 -15.89 -3.11 -23.03
C ASP A 171 -15.48 -3.49 -21.59
N GLU A 172 -15.61 -4.77 -21.25
CA GLU A 172 -15.29 -5.24 -19.89
C GLU A 172 -13.81 -5.12 -19.54
N ARG A 173 -12.92 -5.07 -20.54
CA ARG A 173 -11.47 -4.94 -20.33
C ARG A 173 -11.09 -3.72 -19.50
N ALA A 174 -11.63 -2.55 -19.85
CA ALA A 174 -11.37 -1.32 -19.12
C ALA A 174 -12.05 -1.31 -17.74
N LYS A 175 -13.29 -1.82 -17.66
CA LYS A 175 -14.05 -1.86 -16.40
C LYS A 175 -13.38 -2.77 -15.37
N ALA A 176 -12.98 -3.98 -15.77
CA ALA A 176 -12.34 -4.94 -14.90
C ALA A 176 -11.00 -4.42 -14.38
N LEU A 177 -10.19 -3.81 -15.26
CA LEU A 177 -8.94 -3.17 -14.86
C LEU A 177 -9.16 -2.07 -13.80
N PHE A 178 -10.11 -1.15 -14.01
CA PHE A 178 -10.41 -0.12 -13.03
C PHE A 178 -11.01 -0.68 -11.73
N ALA A 179 -11.89 -1.68 -11.82
CA ALA A 179 -12.45 -2.35 -10.65
C ALA A 179 -11.34 -2.94 -9.77
N GLY A 180 -10.38 -3.63 -10.38
CA GLY A 180 -9.26 -4.21 -9.66
C GLY A 180 -8.26 -3.17 -9.14
N LEU A 181 -8.03 -2.05 -9.82
CA LEU A 181 -7.23 -0.93 -9.27
C LEU A 181 -7.86 -0.35 -7.99
N VAL A 182 -9.19 -0.21 -7.95
CA VAL A 182 -9.90 0.26 -6.74
C VAL A 182 -9.85 -0.78 -5.63
N ALA A 183 -9.89 -2.06 -5.97
CA ALA A 183 -9.82 -3.16 -5.02
C ALA A 183 -8.50 -3.22 -4.24
N HIS A 184 -7.42 -2.54 -4.68
CA HIS A 184 -6.13 -2.50 -3.96
C HIS A 184 -6.22 -1.89 -2.55
N VAL A 185 -7.24 -1.08 -2.27
CA VAL A 185 -7.46 -0.50 -0.93
C VAL A 185 -8.65 -1.13 -0.21
N ILE A 186 -9.17 -2.26 -0.70
CA ILE A 186 -10.30 -3.00 -0.10
C ILE A 186 -11.59 -2.14 -0.01
N ALA A 187 -11.72 -1.14 -0.91
CA ALA A 187 -12.87 -0.25 -0.94
C ALA A 187 -14.03 -0.84 -1.77
N PRO A 188 -15.29 -0.66 -1.35
CA PRO A 188 -16.45 -0.94 -2.20
C PRO A 188 -16.42 -0.09 -3.47
N LEU A 189 -16.70 -0.66 -4.65
CA LEU A 189 -16.64 0.06 -5.93
C LEU A 189 -17.62 1.24 -6.01
N ASN A 190 -18.70 1.22 -5.24
CA ASN A 190 -19.69 2.31 -5.18
C ASN A 190 -19.38 3.36 -4.10
N GLY A 191 -18.27 3.25 -3.38
CA GLY A 191 -17.88 4.18 -2.33
C GLY A 191 -17.53 5.57 -2.87
N PHE A 192 -17.69 6.58 -2.01
CA PHE A 192 -17.25 7.95 -2.30
C PHE A 192 -15.73 8.00 -2.53
N ALA A 193 -15.29 8.80 -3.50
CA ALA A 193 -13.89 9.02 -3.87
C ALA A 193 -13.10 7.78 -4.33
N THR A 194 -13.76 6.67 -4.65
CA THR A 194 -13.06 5.45 -5.10
C THR A 194 -12.48 5.56 -6.50
N SER A 195 -13.02 6.44 -7.36
CA SER A 195 -12.39 6.75 -8.65
C SER A 195 -10.98 7.34 -8.47
N ALA A 196 -10.75 8.12 -7.41
CA ALA A 196 -9.45 8.71 -7.12
C ALA A 196 -8.38 7.64 -6.89
N VAL A 197 -8.75 6.54 -6.20
CA VAL A 197 -7.86 5.39 -5.98
C VAL A 197 -7.43 4.77 -7.31
N GLY A 198 -8.40 4.43 -8.16
CA GLY A 198 -8.12 3.84 -9.47
C GLY A 198 -7.26 4.75 -10.35
N LEU A 199 -7.56 6.06 -10.37
CA LEU A 199 -6.78 7.04 -11.12
C LEU A 199 -5.36 7.21 -10.57
N VAL A 200 -5.17 7.25 -9.25
CA VAL A 200 -3.84 7.35 -8.62
C VAL A 200 -2.96 6.18 -9.05
N PHE A 201 -3.47 4.95 -8.98
CA PHE A 201 -2.71 3.77 -9.37
C PHE A 201 -2.40 3.72 -10.87
N ALA A 202 -3.37 4.11 -11.72
CA ALA A 202 -3.16 4.22 -13.16
C ALA A 202 -2.10 5.29 -13.51
N LEU A 203 -2.20 6.48 -12.91
CA LEU A 203 -1.24 7.57 -13.15
C LEU A 203 0.15 7.23 -12.60
N ALA A 204 0.24 6.53 -11.47
CA ALA A 204 1.51 6.05 -10.95
C ALA A 204 2.18 5.05 -11.91
N ALA A 205 1.40 4.18 -12.55
CA ALA A 205 1.93 3.27 -13.58
C ALA A 205 2.52 4.03 -14.77
N HIS A 206 1.83 5.04 -15.29
CA HIS A 206 2.34 5.84 -16.40
C HIS A 206 3.59 6.62 -16.04
N ALA A 207 3.61 7.25 -14.86
CA ALA A 207 4.73 8.09 -14.44
C ALA A 207 5.99 7.29 -14.11
N ALA A 208 5.86 6.19 -13.37
CA ALA A 208 7.01 5.48 -12.82
C ALA A 208 6.89 3.96 -12.87
N GLY A 209 5.79 3.38 -13.37
CA GLY A 209 5.54 1.95 -13.29
C GLY A 209 5.30 1.48 -11.85
N TRP A 210 5.25 0.16 -11.65
CA TRP A 210 5.01 -0.48 -10.35
C TRP A 210 6.23 -1.33 -9.98
N PRO A 211 7.33 -0.70 -9.54
CA PRO A 211 8.55 -1.43 -9.25
C PRO A 211 8.45 -2.27 -7.99
N VAL A 212 9.34 -3.24 -7.89
CA VAL A 212 9.75 -3.85 -6.62
C VAL A 212 11.07 -3.21 -6.17
N ALA A 213 11.37 -3.28 -4.88
CA ALA A 213 12.68 -2.86 -4.39
C ALA A 213 13.67 -4.03 -4.51
N ARG A 214 14.90 -3.76 -4.97
CA ARG A 214 15.93 -4.79 -5.14
C ARG A 214 16.20 -5.49 -3.81
N GLY A 215 16.21 -6.82 -3.82
CA GLY A 215 16.36 -7.66 -2.64
C GLY A 215 15.10 -7.76 -1.78
N GLY A 216 14.04 -6.98 -2.08
CA GLY A 216 12.77 -6.96 -1.37
C GLY A 216 12.41 -5.62 -0.75
N SER A 217 11.16 -5.53 -0.29
CA SER A 217 10.60 -4.35 0.41
C SER A 217 11.41 -3.91 1.63
N GLN A 218 12.10 -4.85 2.30
CA GLN A 218 12.96 -4.56 3.46
C GLN A 218 13.99 -3.45 3.16
N SER A 219 14.51 -3.41 1.94
CA SER A 219 15.50 -2.41 1.51
C SER A 219 15.01 -0.96 1.65
N ILE A 220 13.70 -0.70 1.61
CA ILE A 220 13.12 0.63 1.81
C ILE A 220 13.33 1.07 3.27
N SER A 221 13.00 0.19 4.21
CA SER A 221 13.12 0.47 5.63
C SER A 221 14.57 0.46 6.10
N ASP A 222 15.40 -0.42 5.55
CA ASP A 222 16.84 -0.44 5.83
C ASP A 222 17.51 0.86 5.37
N ALA A 223 17.18 1.35 4.17
CA ALA A 223 17.71 2.62 3.66
C ALA A 223 17.29 3.82 4.53
N LEU A 224 16.03 3.85 4.98
CA LEU A 224 15.54 4.90 5.88
C LEU A 224 16.23 4.83 7.26
N ALA A 225 16.39 3.63 7.83
CA ALA A 225 17.04 3.44 9.11
C ALA A 225 18.54 3.79 9.06
N ALA A 226 19.24 3.39 7.98
CA ALA A 226 20.63 3.75 7.75
C ALA A 226 20.79 5.27 7.60
N TYR A 227 19.89 5.92 6.85
CA TYR A 227 19.92 7.38 6.73
C TYR A 227 19.63 8.09 8.06
N LEU A 228 18.69 7.58 8.85
CA LEU A 228 18.43 8.11 10.20
C LEU A 228 19.69 8.03 11.08
N LYS A 229 20.41 6.91 11.02
CA LYS A 229 21.64 6.71 11.79
C LYS A 229 22.75 7.67 11.37
N ASP A 230 22.90 7.93 10.07
CA ASP A 230 23.84 8.94 9.54
C ASP A 230 23.52 10.35 10.04
N LEU A 231 22.23 10.66 10.23
CA LEU A 231 21.76 11.91 10.83
C LEU A 231 21.88 11.95 12.37
N GLY A 232 22.43 10.91 13.00
CA GLY A 232 22.60 10.80 14.45
C GLY A 232 21.38 10.31 15.24
N GLY A 233 20.34 9.82 14.56
CA GLY A 233 19.19 9.18 15.21
C GLY A 233 19.47 7.73 15.61
N THR A 234 18.67 7.20 16.54
CA THR A 234 18.79 5.81 17.03
C THR A 234 17.55 4.98 16.72
N VAL A 235 17.75 3.67 16.58
CA VAL A 235 16.68 2.68 16.42
C VAL A 235 16.89 1.57 17.46
N HIS A 236 15.86 1.29 18.25
CA HIS A 236 15.83 0.27 19.28
C HIS A 236 14.82 -0.81 18.86
N THR A 237 15.31 -1.97 18.47
CA THR A 237 14.48 -3.16 18.17
C THR A 237 14.24 -3.99 19.43
N ASP A 238 13.36 -4.98 19.34
CA ASP A 238 13.00 -5.87 20.45
C ASP A 238 12.47 -5.11 21.69
N TYR A 239 11.85 -3.96 21.46
CA TYR A 239 11.31 -3.11 22.51
C TYR A 239 9.83 -2.82 22.27
N GLU A 240 8.96 -3.61 22.90
CA GLU A 240 7.52 -3.39 22.86
C GLU A 240 7.11 -2.29 23.84
N VAL A 241 6.69 -1.15 23.31
CA VAL A 241 6.15 -0.03 24.10
C VAL A 241 4.71 -0.35 24.52
N LYS A 242 4.47 -0.51 25.82
CA LYS A 242 3.15 -0.84 26.36
C LYS A 242 2.43 0.38 26.94
N ARG A 243 3.19 1.32 27.48
CA ARG A 243 2.72 2.58 28.06
C ARG A 243 3.66 3.73 27.67
N LEU A 244 3.14 4.95 27.66
CA LEU A 244 3.92 6.15 27.35
C LEU A 244 5.11 6.32 28.32
N ASP A 245 4.94 5.96 29.59
CA ASP A 245 5.98 6.06 30.63
C ASP A 245 7.13 5.05 30.46
N ASP A 246 6.97 4.05 29.57
CA ASP A 246 8.06 3.13 29.24
C ASP A 246 9.11 3.83 28.34
N LEU A 247 8.76 4.97 27.73
CA LEU A 247 9.63 5.72 26.81
C LEU A 247 10.53 6.73 27.55
N PRO A 248 11.73 7.04 27.03
CA PRO A 248 12.55 8.10 27.56
C PRO A 248 11.86 9.48 27.44
N PRO A 249 12.10 10.41 28.37
CA PRO A 249 11.51 11.75 28.30
C PRO A 249 11.84 12.47 26.99
N ALA A 250 10.80 12.86 26.26
CA ALA A 250 10.90 13.59 25.00
C ALA A 250 9.90 14.75 24.90
N ARG A 251 10.21 15.73 24.03
CA ARG A 251 9.33 16.87 23.75
C ARG A 251 8.12 16.50 22.88
N ALA A 252 8.26 15.45 22.05
CA ALA A 252 7.19 14.90 21.23
C ALA A 252 7.29 13.37 21.07
N TYR A 253 6.14 12.70 21.05
CA TYR A 253 5.99 11.26 20.81
C TYR A 253 5.15 11.03 19.57
N VAL A 254 5.69 10.31 18.58
CA VAL A 254 5.06 10.10 17.27
C VAL A 254 4.80 8.60 17.07
N PHE A 255 3.53 8.23 16.90
CA PHE A 255 3.14 6.83 16.78
C PHE A 255 2.94 6.43 15.32
N ASP A 256 3.70 5.45 14.86
CA ASP A 256 3.44 4.69 13.62
C ASP A 256 2.66 3.39 13.95
N THR A 257 1.58 3.57 14.71
CA THR A 257 0.72 2.47 15.20
C THR A 257 -0.71 2.64 14.73
N SER A 258 -1.57 1.67 15.01
CA SER A 258 -3.01 1.83 14.86
C SER A 258 -3.56 2.88 15.85
N PRO A 259 -4.68 3.57 15.53
CA PRO A 259 -5.29 4.53 16.45
C PRO A 259 -5.69 3.92 17.79
N THR A 260 -6.12 2.66 17.81
CA THR A 260 -6.48 1.95 19.04
C THR A 260 -5.25 1.60 19.88
N ALA A 261 -4.14 1.18 19.26
CA ALA A 261 -2.87 0.97 19.96
C ALA A 261 -2.34 2.29 20.55
N LEU A 262 -2.38 3.37 19.78
CA LEU A 262 -2.04 4.71 20.24
C LEU A 262 -2.89 5.12 21.45
N ALA A 263 -4.22 5.00 21.38
CA ALA A 263 -5.10 5.37 22.48
C ALA A 263 -4.79 4.58 23.76
N ARG A 264 -4.50 3.29 23.63
CA ARG A 264 -4.13 2.42 24.75
C ARG A 264 -2.79 2.83 25.36
N ILE A 265 -1.73 2.98 24.55
CA ILE A 265 -0.37 3.25 25.04
C ILE A 265 -0.27 4.66 25.63
N ALA A 266 -0.86 5.65 24.97
CA ALA A 266 -0.78 7.06 25.37
C ALA A 266 -1.91 7.52 26.31
N GLY A 267 -2.81 6.62 26.74
CA GLY A 267 -3.87 6.93 27.69
C GLY A 267 -4.89 7.96 27.17
N LEU A 268 -5.27 7.90 25.88
CA LEU A 268 -6.15 8.91 25.25
C LEU A 268 -7.65 8.64 25.44
N GLY A 269 -8.01 7.72 26.35
CA GLY A 269 -9.39 7.32 26.61
C GLY A 269 -10.13 6.89 25.32
N ARG A 270 -11.31 7.47 25.10
CA ARG A 270 -12.25 7.10 24.02
C ARG A 270 -12.02 7.83 22.69
N SER A 271 -10.86 8.48 22.53
CA SER A 271 -10.58 9.38 21.38
C SER A 271 -10.67 8.71 20.01
N TYR A 272 -10.62 7.38 19.95
CA TYR A 272 -10.67 6.59 18.71
C TYR A 272 -11.71 5.46 18.74
N ASP A 273 -12.68 5.48 19.66
CA ASP A 273 -13.74 4.44 19.75
C ASP A 273 -14.57 4.32 18.46
N GLY A 274 -14.72 5.42 17.71
CA GLY A 274 -15.42 5.44 16.43
C GLY A 274 -14.56 5.04 15.21
N TYR A 275 -13.27 4.75 15.40
CA TYR A 275 -12.39 4.39 14.30
C TYR A 275 -12.62 2.93 13.87
N ARG A 276 -12.99 2.73 12.60
CA ARG A 276 -13.35 1.40 12.09
C ARG A 276 -12.20 0.78 11.31
N TYR A 277 -11.89 -0.48 11.60
CA TYR A 277 -11.01 -1.30 10.78
C TYR A 277 -11.83 -2.00 9.68
N GLY A 278 -11.23 -2.12 8.49
CA GLY A 278 -11.86 -2.65 7.29
C GLY A 278 -11.78 -4.15 7.16
N ALA A 279 -12.20 -4.67 6.00
CA ALA A 279 -11.99 -6.09 5.67
C ALA A 279 -10.50 -6.46 5.71
N GLY A 280 -10.24 -7.72 6.01
CA GLY A 280 -8.90 -8.27 6.08
C GLY A 280 -8.46 -8.91 4.76
N VAL A 281 -7.27 -9.50 4.77
CA VAL A 281 -6.76 -10.28 3.65
C VAL A 281 -6.35 -11.68 4.10
N PHE A 282 -6.44 -12.63 3.17
CA PHE A 282 -5.82 -13.94 3.27
C PHE A 282 -4.74 -14.01 2.19
N LYS A 283 -3.48 -14.16 2.62
CA LYS A 283 -2.30 -14.08 1.75
C LYS A 283 -1.59 -15.42 1.68
N ILE A 284 -1.05 -15.75 0.51
CA ILE A 284 -0.20 -16.92 0.29
C ILE A 284 1.04 -16.52 -0.47
N ASP A 285 2.19 -16.95 0.04
CA ASP A 285 3.51 -16.81 -0.56
C ASP A 285 3.97 -18.18 -1.08
N TYR A 286 4.36 -18.24 -2.34
CA TYR A 286 4.73 -19.47 -3.06
C TYR A 286 6.18 -19.45 -3.52
N ALA A 287 6.88 -20.54 -3.27
CA ALA A 287 8.08 -20.92 -4.00
C ALA A 287 7.67 -21.79 -5.20
N LEU A 288 8.05 -21.39 -6.41
CA LEU A 288 7.65 -22.03 -7.65
C LEU A 288 8.84 -22.61 -8.43
N ASP A 289 8.59 -23.73 -9.09
CA ASP A 289 9.55 -24.45 -9.95
C ASP A 289 9.79 -23.80 -11.32
N GLY A 290 9.04 -22.73 -11.63
CA GLY A 290 9.10 -21.98 -12.87
C GLY A 290 8.15 -20.77 -12.86
N PRO A 291 8.06 -20.01 -13.96
CA PRO A 291 7.14 -18.89 -14.05
C PRO A 291 5.68 -19.35 -14.05
N VAL A 292 4.76 -18.50 -13.56
CA VAL A 292 3.33 -18.81 -13.54
C VAL A 292 2.81 -18.99 -14.98
N PRO A 293 2.11 -20.10 -15.31
CA PRO A 293 1.76 -20.47 -16.67
C PRO A 293 0.47 -19.77 -17.13
N TRP A 294 0.42 -18.44 -17.03
CA TRP A 294 -0.76 -17.65 -17.44
C TRP A 294 -1.18 -17.98 -18.87
N THR A 295 -2.47 -18.23 -19.10
CA THR A 295 -3.02 -18.49 -20.43
C THR A 295 -2.81 -17.30 -21.37
N ALA A 296 -3.11 -16.09 -20.88
CA ALA A 296 -2.82 -14.87 -21.61
C ALA A 296 -1.32 -14.53 -21.57
N GLU A 297 -0.79 -13.95 -22.66
CA GLU A 297 0.63 -13.63 -22.78
C GLU A 297 1.06 -12.48 -21.85
N ALA A 298 0.29 -11.39 -21.81
CA ALA A 298 0.69 -10.16 -21.11
C ALA A 298 0.98 -10.36 -19.59
N PRO A 299 0.19 -11.14 -18.82
CA PRO A 299 0.51 -11.46 -17.44
C PRO A 299 1.86 -12.15 -17.21
N ARG A 300 2.42 -12.86 -18.20
CA ARG A 300 3.76 -13.49 -18.09
C ARG A 300 4.89 -12.45 -18.01
N ARG A 301 4.62 -11.23 -18.46
CA ARG A 301 5.55 -10.08 -18.48
C ARG A 301 5.21 -9.03 -17.42
N ALA A 302 4.11 -9.21 -16.68
CA ALA A 302 3.59 -8.23 -15.75
C ALA A 302 4.09 -8.46 -14.32
N GLY A 303 4.58 -7.39 -13.68
CA GLY A 303 5.00 -7.44 -12.27
C GLY A 303 3.82 -7.72 -11.33
N THR A 304 2.64 -7.19 -11.62
CA THR A 304 1.40 -7.43 -10.86
C THR A 304 0.31 -8.01 -11.77
N VAL A 305 -0.44 -9.00 -11.28
CA VAL A 305 -1.60 -9.54 -12.01
C VAL A 305 -2.84 -9.49 -11.13
N GLN A 306 -3.91 -8.91 -11.67
CA GLN A 306 -5.24 -8.85 -11.05
C GLN A 306 -6.11 -9.97 -11.63
N VAL A 307 -6.62 -10.87 -10.80
CA VAL A 307 -7.33 -12.08 -11.28
C VAL A 307 -8.80 -12.02 -10.89
N ALA A 308 -9.64 -11.81 -11.90
CA ALA A 308 -11.09 -12.01 -11.91
C ALA A 308 -11.58 -12.08 -13.36
N ALA A 309 -12.70 -12.74 -13.60
CA ALA A 309 -13.28 -12.91 -14.93
C ALA A 309 -13.78 -11.59 -15.51
N ASP A 310 -14.34 -10.71 -14.68
CA ASP A 310 -14.91 -9.43 -15.09
C ASP A 310 -15.07 -8.46 -13.91
N SER A 311 -15.55 -7.25 -14.20
CA SER A 311 -15.79 -6.21 -13.19
C SER A 311 -16.86 -6.58 -12.14
N ARG A 312 -17.80 -7.47 -12.49
CA ARG A 312 -18.87 -7.92 -11.60
C ARG A 312 -18.36 -8.94 -10.59
N GLU A 313 -17.48 -9.86 -10.99
CA GLU A 313 -16.83 -10.82 -10.10
C GLU A 313 -15.98 -10.06 -9.06
N VAL A 314 -15.23 -9.03 -9.48
CA VAL A 314 -14.50 -8.13 -8.55
C VAL A 314 -15.46 -7.50 -7.54
N GLY A 315 -16.55 -6.89 -8.01
CA GLY A 315 -17.54 -6.25 -7.13
C GLY A 315 -18.19 -7.22 -6.14
N THR A 316 -18.48 -8.45 -6.58
CA THR A 316 -19.07 -9.51 -5.76
C THR A 316 -18.12 -9.96 -4.67
N ALA A 317 -16.85 -10.19 -5.02
CA ALA A 317 -15.83 -10.59 -4.05
C ALA A 317 -15.59 -9.52 -2.99
N LEU A 318 -15.50 -8.25 -3.39
CA LEU A 318 -15.35 -7.13 -2.46
C LEU A 318 -16.58 -6.95 -1.56
N TYR A 319 -17.78 -7.15 -2.10
CA TYR A 319 -19.00 -7.09 -1.28
C TYR A 319 -19.02 -8.19 -0.23
N ALA A 320 -18.69 -9.44 -0.61
CA ALA A 320 -18.61 -10.56 0.32
C ALA A 320 -17.62 -10.26 1.46
N ALA A 321 -16.41 -9.82 1.12
CA ALA A 321 -15.37 -9.49 2.10
C ALA A 321 -15.73 -8.30 3.01
N SER A 322 -16.33 -7.24 2.48
CA SER A 322 -16.52 -5.98 3.22
C SER A 322 -17.90 -5.78 3.83
N ARG A 323 -18.92 -6.54 3.41
CA ARG A 323 -20.32 -6.36 3.84
C ARG A 323 -20.95 -7.62 4.43
N THR A 324 -20.29 -8.76 4.35
CA THR A 324 -20.80 -10.04 4.88
C THR A 324 -19.77 -10.67 5.83
N SER A 325 -20.18 -11.74 6.51
CA SER A 325 -19.29 -12.57 7.33
C SER A 325 -18.70 -13.76 6.57
N ARG A 326 -18.93 -13.85 5.25
CA ARG A 326 -18.48 -14.97 4.41
C ARG A 326 -17.35 -14.55 3.49
N ALA A 327 -16.32 -15.40 3.38
CA ALA A 327 -15.30 -15.24 2.36
C ALA A 327 -15.87 -15.55 0.96
N PRO A 328 -15.38 -14.90 -0.10
CA PRO A 328 -15.85 -15.14 -1.46
C PRO A 328 -15.43 -16.52 -1.98
N GLU A 329 -16.35 -17.24 -2.65
CA GLU A 329 -16.05 -18.52 -3.31
C GLU A 329 -15.10 -18.34 -4.51
N ALA A 330 -15.31 -17.26 -5.28
CA ALA A 330 -14.44 -16.78 -6.34
C ALA A 330 -13.77 -15.47 -5.88
N PRO A 331 -12.62 -15.54 -5.19
CA PRO A 331 -11.95 -14.35 -4.70
C PRO A 331 -11.40 -13.51 -5.86
N PHE A 332 -11.51 -12.18 -5.75
CA PHE A 332 -10.65 -11.29 -6.52
C PHE A 332 -9.24 -11.35 -5.95
N LEU A 333 -8.26 -11.67 -6.80
CA LEU A 333 -6.87 -11.83 -6.39
C LEU A 333 -6.01 -10.68 -6.88
N ILE A 334 -5.12 -10.22 -6.01
CA ILE A 334 -3.99 -9.38 -6.39
C ILE A 334 -2.74 -10.22 -6.19
N THR A 335 -1.88 -10.26 -7.21
CA THR A 335 -0.67 -11.08 -7.23
C THR A 335 0.53 -10.24 -7.65
N VAL A 336 1.73 -10.63 -7.23
CA VAL A 336 2.97 -10.02 -7.73
C VAL A 336 4.00 -11.10 -8.03
N GLN A 337 4.74 -10.89 -9.11
CA GLN A 337 5.78 -11.75 -9.66
C GLN A 337 7.15 -11.05 -9.54
N PRO A 338 7.71 -10.91 -8.31
CA PRO A 338 8.89 -10.08 -8.08
C PRO A 338 10.15 -10.56 -8.85
N THR A 339 10.29 -11.87 -9.11
CA THR A 339 11.44 -12.41 -9.85
C THR A 339 11.53 -11.94 -11.30
N LEU A 340 10.43 -11.48 -11.91
CA LEU A 340 10.46 -10.88 -13.25
C LEU A 340 11.23 -9.55 -13.28
N ALA A 341 11.21 -8.81 -12.17
CA ALA A 341 11.91 -7.55 -12.02
C ALA A 341 13.28 -7.72 -11.35
N ASP A 342 13.38 -8.63 -10.39
CA ASP A 342 14.58 -8.89 -9.60
C ASP A 342 14.82 -10.40 -9.44
N PRO A 343 15.71 -10.98 -10.27
CA PRO A 343 16.03 -12.41 -10.19
C PRO A 343 16.61 -12.85 -8.84
N SER A 344 17.14 -11.94 -8.01
CA SER A 344 17.70 -12.29 -6.69
C SER A 344 16.66 -12.71 -5.65
N ARG A 345 15.38 -12.70 -6.01
CA ARG A 345 14.24 -13.05 -5.15
C ARG A 345 13.99 -14.56 -5.03
N ALA A 346 14.61 -15.36 -5.89
CA ALA A 346 14.53 -16.82 -5.86
C ALA A 346 15.84 -17.44 -6.41
N PRO A 347 16.08 -18.74 -6.19
CA PRO A 347 17.15 -19.47 -6.86
C PRO A 347 17.01 -19.46 -8.39
N GLU A 348 18.11 -19.76 -9.09
CA GLU A 348 18.14 -19.78 -10.56
C GLU A 348 17.09 -20.72 -11.14
N GLY A 349 16.35 -20.24 -12.16
CA GLY A 349 15.26 -20.97 -12.80
C GLY A 349 13.98 -21.08 -11.96
N LYS A 350 13.95 -20.58 -10.73
CA LYS A 350 12.79 -20.62 -9.83
C LYS A 350 12.13 -19.25 -9.72
N HIS A 351 10.89 -19.24 -9.23
CA HIS A 351 10.13 -18.01 -9.05
C HIS A 351 9.57 -17.89 -7.64
N THR A 352 9.59 -16.66 -7.12
CA THR A 352 8.78 -16.28 -5.96
C THR A 352 7.50 -15.64 -6.50
N PHE A 353 6.37 -16.05 -5.96
CA PHE A 353 5.05 -15.54 -6.32
C PHE A 353 4.23 -15.36 -5.07
N TRP A 354 3.49 -14.26 -4.94
CA TRP A 354 2.52 -14.14 -3.86
C TRP A 354 1.19 -13.65 -4.38
N VAL A 355 0.16 -13.99 -3.61
CA VAL A 355 -1.23 -13.66 -3.89
C VAL A 355 -1.95 -13.34 -2.59
N TYR A 356 -2.89 -12.40 -2.63
CA TYR A 356 -3.92 -12.31 -1.59
C TYR A 356 -5.31 -12.14 -2.17
N GLY A 357 -6.28 -12.63 -1.41
CA GLY A 357 -7.70 -12.33 -1.57
C GLY A 357 -8.24 -11.57 -0.35
N HIS A 358 -9.36 -10.88 -0.53
CA HIS A 358 -10.04 -10.16 0.55
C HIS A 358 -10.98 -11.07 1.32
N VAL A 359 -11.00 -10.93 2.65
CA VAL A 359 -11.86 -11.69 3.56
C VAL A 359 -12.48 -10.76 4.62
N PRO A 360 -13.56 -11.16 5.30
CA PRO A 360 -14.12 -10.36 6.39
C PRO A 360 -13.10 -10.03 7.49
N ASN A 361 -13.29 -8.90 8.16
CA ASN A 361 -12.45 -8.51 9.29
C ASN A 361 -12.46 -9.61 10.36
N GLY A 362 -11.28 -10.06 10.79
CA GLY A 362 -11.13 -11.09 11.82
C GLY A 362 -11.58 -12.49 11.40
N TRP A 363 -11.76 -12.75 10.10
CA TRP A 363 -12.12 -14.07 9.58
C TRP A 363 -11.05 -15.12 9.89
N GLN A 364 -11.46 -16.35 10.25
CA GLN A 364 -10.58 -17.41 10.75
C GLN A 364 -10.58 -18.70 9.90
N GLY A 365 -11.05 -18.64 8.66
CA GLY A 365 -11.02 -19.81 7.76
C GLY A 365 -9.72 -19.91 6.95
N ASP A 366 -9.72 -20.83 5.99
CA ASP A 366 -8.65 -21.03 5.02
C ASP A 366 -9.17 -20.75 3.59
N LEU A 367 -8.55 -19.80 2.89
CA LEU A 367 -8.92 -19.41 1.52
C LEU A 367 -8.03 -20.10 0.46
N THR A 368 -7.12 -21.00 0.87
CA THR A 368 -6.10 -21.58 -0.01
C THR A 368 -6.69 -22.27 -1.23
N ASP A 369 -7.63 -23.20 -1.03
CA ASP A 369 -8.21 -23.92 -2.16
C ASP A 369 -8.99 -22.99 -3.11
N ALA A 370 -9.66 -21.97 -2.58
CA ALA A 370 -10.38 -20.99 -3.39
C ALA A 370 -9.43 -20.11 -4.22
N ILE A 371 -8.32 -19.66 -3.62
CA ILE A 371 -7.26 -18.92 -4.31
C ILE A 371 -6.64 -19.78 -5.41
N GLU A 372 -6.24 -21.02 -5.11
CA GLU A 372 -5.59 -21.87 -6.11
C GLU A 372 -6.55 -22.28 -7.23
N ARG A 373 -7.84 -22.55 -6.94
CA ARG A 373 -8.84 -22.79 -7.99
C ARG A 373 -9.00 -21.56 -8.87
N GLN A 374 -8.97 -20.36 -8.27
CA GLN A 374 -9.05 -19.12 -9.02
C GLN A 374 -7.80 -18.92 -9.89
N LEU A 375 -6.59 -19.25 -9.42
CA LEU A 375 -5.37 -19.20 -10.23
C LEU A 375 -5.43 -20.19 -11.40
N GLU A 376 -5.82 -21.44 -11.16
CA GLU A 376 -5.93 -22.47 -12.21
C GLU A 376 -6.88 -22.09 -13.36
N ARG A 377 -7.93 -21.29 -13.08
CA ARG A 377 -8.82 -20.77 -14.13
C ARG A 377 -8.09 -19.91 -15.17
N PHE A 378 -6.99 -19.26 -14.79
CA PHE A 378 -6.26 -18.32 -15.64
C PHE A 378 -4.80 -18.73 -15.91
N ALA A 379 -4.27 -19.68 -15.14
CA ALA A 379 -2.94 -20.26 -15.28
C ALA A 379 -3.00 -21.79 -15.02
N PRO A 380 -3.57 -22.57 -15.96
CA PRO A 380 -3.65 -24.02 -15.82
C PRO A 380 -2.27 -24.66 -15.61
N GLY A 381 -2.16 -25.54 -14.62
CA GLY A 381 -0.89 -26.18 -14.22
C GLY A 381 -0.10 -25.38 -13.19
N PHE A 382 -0.68 -24.33 -12.60
CA PHE A 382 -0.05 -23.55 -11.53
C PHE A 382 0.34 -24.43 -10.33
N ARG A 383 -0.56 -25.31 -9.88
CA ARG A 383 -0.32 -26.19 -8.72
C ARG A 383 0.86 -27.13 -8.92
N ASP A 384 1.08 -27.59 -10.15
CA ASP A 384 2.19 -28.50 -10.47
C ASP A 384 3.56 -27.83 -10.30
N LEU A 385 3.61 -26.48 -10.31
CA LEU A 385 4.84 -25.71 -10.07
C LEU A 385 5.09 -25.41 -8.59
N VAL A 386 4.15 -25.67 -7.67
CA VAL A 386 4.29 -25.24 -6.28
C VAL A 386 5.27 -26.15 -5.54
N LEU A 387 6.42 -25.59 -5.18
CA LEU A 387 7.43 -26.28 -4.35
C LEU A 387 7.10 -26.19 -2.86
N ALA A 388 6.63 -25.01 -2.42
CA ALA A 388 6.20 -24.75 -1.06
C ALA A 388 5.28 -23.52 -1.02
N ARG A 389 4.44 -23.47 0.02
CA ARG A 389 3.54 -22.34 0.26
C ARG A 389 3.52 -21.94 1.73
N ALA A 390 3.40 -20.65 2.01
CA ALA A 390 3.19 -20.09 3.33
C ALA A 390 1.90 -19.26 3.32
N ALA A 391 0.86 -19.75 4.00
CA ALA A 391 -0.44 -19.09 4.07
C ALA A 391 -0.57 -18.29 5.39
N ALA A 392 -1.17 -17.10 5.30
CA ALA A 392 -1.44 -16.22 6.42
C ALA A 392 -2.84 -15.60 6.29
N GLY A 393 -3.73 -15.98 7.19
CA GLY A 393 -5.03 -15.33 7.35
C GLY A 393 -4.97 -14.12 8.28
N PRO A 394 -6.13 -13.49 8.54
CA PRO A 394 -6.22 -12.33 9.42
C PRO A 394 -5.54 -12.48 10.80
N PRO A 395 -5.67 -13.61 11.53
CA PRO A 395 -4.99 -13.78 12.82
C PRO A 395 -3.46 -13.78 12.70
N GLN A 396 -2.91 -14.49 11.71
CA GLN A 396 -1.46 -14.59 11.50
C GLN A 396 -0.86 -13.24 11.05
N LEU A 397 -1.60 -12.47 10.25
CA LEU A 397 -1.20 -11.13 9.85
C LEU A 397 -1.19 -10.16 11.04
N ALA A 398 -2.22 -10.21 11.90
CA ALA A 398 -2.31 -9.39 13.11
C ALA A 398 -1.21 -9.74 14.12
N GLU A 399 -0.83 -11.01 14.22
CA GLU A 399 0.31 -11.45 15.01
C GLU A 399 1.61 -10.85 14.46
N ARG A 400 1.86 -10.96 13.15
CA ARG A 400 3.07 -10.40 12.51
C ARG A 400 3.21 -8.89 12.72
N ASN A 401 2.10 -8.15 12.56
CA ASN A 401 2.08 -6.71 12.70
C ASN A 401 0.80 -6.27 13.42
N ALA A 402 0.95 -5.71 14.63
CA ALA A 402 -0.15 -5.29 15.50
C ALA A 402 -1.04 -4.19 14.88
N ASN A 403 -0.61 -3.54 13.79
CA ASN A 403 -1.43 -2.59 13.05
C ASN A 403 -2.47 -3.26 12.15
N TYR A 404 -2.34 -4.57 11.86
CA TYR A 404 -3.26 -5.33 11.00
C TYR A 404 -4.44 -5.89 11.78
N ILE A 405 -5.19 -5.02 12.46
CA ILE A 405 -6.32 -5.41 13.30
C ILE A 405 -7.39 -6.10 12.46
N GLY A 406 -7.66 -7.37 12.77
CA GLY A 406 -8.57 -8.21 12.00
C GLY A 406 -8.11 -8.46 10.56
N GLY A 407 -6.81 -8.37 10.28
CA GLY A 407 -6.20 -8.57 8.96
C GLY A 407 -6.24 -7.34 8.04
N ASP A 408 -6.70 -6.18 8.53
CA ASP A 408 -6.77 -4.93 7.75
C ASP A 408 -5.38 -4.34 7.50
N ILE A 409 -4.84 -4.59 6.30
CA ILE A 409 -3.53 -4.08 5.88
C ILE A 409 -3.51 -2.57 5.58
N ALA A 410 -4.67 -1.91 5.52
CA ALA A 410 -4.76 -0.46 5.36
C ALA A 410 -4.74 0.29 6.72
N CYS A 411 -4.84 -0.44 7.84
CA CYS A 411 -4.95 0.10 9.19
C CYS A 411 -6.12 1.10 9.32
N GLY A 412 -7.26 0.78 8.71
CA GLY A 412 -8.47 1.58 8.73
C GLY A 412 -9.33 1.39 7.49
N ALA A 413 -10.63 1.18 7.71
CA ALA A 413 -11.61 0.97 6.65
C ALA A 413 -11.54 2.04 5.55
N ALA A 414 -11.42 1.59 4.31
CA ALA A 414 -11.52 2.41 3.10
C ALA A 414 -13.00 2.58 2.67
N ASP A 415 -13.87 2.94 3.61
CA ASP A 415 -15.31 3.11 3.37
C ASP A 415 -15.80 4.49 3.81
N GLY A 416 -16.76 5.02 3.03
CA GLY A 416 -17.39 6.32 3.25
C GLY A 416 -16.39 7.47 3.40
N LEU A 417 -16.69 8.39 4.32
CA LEU A 417 -15.85 9.56 4.58
C LEU A 417 -14.52 9.22 5.28
N GLN A 418 -14.38 8.02 5.89
CA GLN A 418 -13.15 7.63 6.58
C GLN A 418 -11.98 7.45 5.60
N LEU A 419 -12.24 7.16 4.32
CA LEU A 419 -11.17 7.11 3.31
C LEU A 419 -10.39 8.43 3.25
N LEU A 420 -11.08 9.58 3.31
CA LEU A 420 -10.46 10.89 3.19
C LEU A 420 -10.19 11.58 4.54
N LEU A 421 -11.06 11.35 5.53
CA LEU A 421 -11.05 12.08 6.81
C LEU A 421 -10.46 11.27 7.97
N ARG A 422 -9.69 10.21 7.67
CA ARG A 422 -8.95 9.44 8.69
C ARG A 422 -7.84 10.29 9.34
N PRO A 423 -7.51 10.09 10.63
CA PRO A 423 -8.21 9.25 11.60
C PRO A 423 -9.42 9.97 12.22
N LYS A 424 -9.52 11.29 12.03
CA LYS A 424 -10.57 12.18 12.53
C LYS A 424 -10.76 13.34 11.55
N ILE A 425 -11.96 13.92 11.55
CA ILE A 425 -12.27 15.13 10.80
C ILE A 425 -11.48 16.30 11.41
N SER A 426 -10.37 16.68 10.76
CA SER A 426 -9.52 17.77 11.22
C SER A 426 -8.64 18.30 10.10
N LEU A 427 -8.33 19.60 10.15
CA LEU A 427 -7.29 20.21 9.32
C LEU A 427 -5.87 19.80 9.75
N PHE A 428 -5.73 19.19 10.94
CA PHE A 428 -4.47 18.71 11.51
C PHE A 428 -4.64 17.26 12.01
N PRO A 429 -4.85 16.28 11.11
CA PRO A 429 -5.22 14.91 11.47
C PRO A 429 -4.12 14.12 12.19
N TYR A 430 -2.90 14.67 12.25
CA TYR A 430 -1.72 14.05 12.88
C TYR A 430 -1.61 14.35 14.39
N GLY A 431 -2.23 15.41 14.89
CA GLY A 431 -2.18 15.76 16.32
C GLY A 431 -3.25 15.02 17.12
N THR A 432 -2.96 14.68 18.37
CA THR A 432 -3.93 14.06 19.31
C THR A 432 -4.42 15.06 20.36
N PRO A 433 -5.41 14.71 21.21
CA PRO A 433 -5.78 15.55 22.36
C PRO A 433 -4.62 15.78 23.33
N HIS A 434 -3.66 14.85 23.41
CA HIS A 434 -2.45 15.06 24.18
C HIS A 434 -1.45 15.91 23.37
N PRO A 435 -1.00 17.06 23.90
CA PRO A 435 -0.34 18.08 23.09
C PRO A 435 1.09 17.74 22.65
N ALA A 436 1.66 16.66 23.20
CA ALA A 436 2.97 16.12 22.82
C ALA A 436 2.87 14.81 22.02
N VAL A 437 1.67 14.27 21.78
CA VAL A 437 1.49 12.96 21.13
C VAL A 437 0.88 13.15 19.74
N PHE A 438 1.45 12.45 18.76
CA PHE A 438 1.11 12.53 17.34
C PHE A 438 0.92 11.14 16.75
N LEU A 439 0.14 11.04 15.68
CA LEU A 439 -0.06 9.83 14.88
C LEU A 439 0.51 10.05 13.47
N CYS A 440 1.21 9.06 12.93
CA CYS A 440 1.83 9.13 11.61
C CYS A 440 1.67 7.88 10.74
N SER A 441 0.84 6.91 11.17
CA SER A 441 0.64 5.66 10.43
C SER A 441 -0.29 5.81 9.22
N SER A 442 -0.55 4.70 8.51
CA SER A 442 -1.52 4.64 7.40
C SER A 442 -2.97 4.96 7.81
N ALA A 443 -3.23 5.05 9.12
CA ALA A 443 -4.48 5.58 9.65
C ALA A 443 -4.60 7.11 9.49
N THR A 444 -3.54 7.79 9.08
CA THR A 444 -3.54 9.24 8.77
C THR A 444 -3.38 9.49 7.27
N PRO A 445 -3.84 10.64 6.74
CA PRO A 445 -3.71 10.97 5.34
C PRO A 445 -2.22 11.05 4.93
N PRO A 446 -1.86 10.72 3.67
CA PRO A 446 -2.75 10.42 2.55
C PRO A 446 -3.34 9.00 2.53
N GLY A 447 -3.01 8.16 3.52
CA GLY A 447 -3.62 6.85 3.73
C GLY A 447 -2.64 5.69 3.60
N PRO A 448 -3.11 4.51 3.18
CA PRO A 448 -2.29 3.30 3.12
C PRO A 448 -1.32 3.31 1.93
N GLY A 449 -0.17 2.67 2.13
CA GLY A 449 0.89 2.52 1.13
C GLY A 449 2.28 2.77 1.70
N VAL A 450 3.30 2.19 1.05
CA VAL A 450 4.71 2.37 1.41
C VAL A 450 5.25 3.63 0.72
N HIS A 451 4.88 4.81 1.25
CA HIS A 451 5.27 6.10 0.67
C HIS A 451 5.90 7.08 1.66
N GLY A 452 5.85 6.84 2.97
CA GLY A 452 6.44 7.72 3.99
C GLY A 452 5.73 9.07 4.23
N MET A 453 4.80 9.48 3.35
CA MET A 453 4.13 10.78 3.41
C MET A 453 3.33 11.03 4.71
N SER A 454 2.74 10.02 5.33
CA SER A 454 2.06 10.18 6.63
C SER A 454 3.07 10.56 7.73
N GLY A 455 4.25 9.93 7.71
CA GLY A 455 5.41 10.30 8.53
C GLY A 455 5.88 11.73 8.30
N HIS A 456 6.08 12.09 7.02
CA HIS A 456 6.48 13.44 6.61
C HIS A 456 5.53 14.53 7.09
N ASN A 457 4.23 14.32 6.92
CA ASN A 457 3.23 15.31 7.30
C ASN A 457 3.07 15.41 8.83
N ALA A 458 3.19 14.29 9.55
CA ALA A 458 3.26 14.29 11.01
C ALA A 458 4.51 15.03 11.52
N ALA A 459 5.68 14.84 10.90
CA ALA A 459 6.90 15.57 11.23
C ALA A 459 6.74 17.09 11.10
N LYS A 460 6.01 17.57 10.07
CA LYS A 460 5.65 19.00 9.96
C LYS A 460 4.78 19.48 11.12
N ALA A 461 3.83 18.65 11.57
CA ALA A 461 2.96 18.98 12.71
C ALA A 461 3.77 19.06 14.01
N VAL A 462 4.66 18.10 14.25
CA VAL A 462 5.60 18.09 15.38
C VAL A 462 6.48 19.35 15.35
N TRP A 463 7.11 19.64 14.22
CA TRP A 463 7.98 20.80 14.07
C TRP A 463 7.27 22.13 14.41
N ARG A 464 6.04 22.31 13.92
CA ARG A 464 5.23 23.50 14.25
C ARG A 464 4.89 23.60 15.73
N ARG A 465 4.59 22.46 16.37
CA ARG A 465 4.31 22.42 17.80
C ARG A 465 5.53 22.84 18.61
N LEU A 466 6.70 22.25 18.33
CA LEU A 466 7.94 22.51 19.05
C LEU A 466 8.40 23.97 18.92
N ARG A 467 8.21 24.58 17.74
CA ARG A 467 8.51 26.00 17.51
C ARG A 467 7.57 26.99 18.20
N ARG A 468 6.36 26.57 18.59
CA ARG A 468 5.41 27.43 19.33
C ARG A 468 5.63 27.39 20.84
N THR A 469 6.38 26.40 21.32
CA THR A 469 6.70 26.18 22.73
C THR A 469 8.15 26.52 23.09
N SER A 470 8.95 26.89 22.09
CA SER A 470 10.28 27.48 22.26
C SER A 470 10.11 28.98 22.10
#